data_AF-K0S7P7-F1
#
_entry.id   AF-K0S7P7-F1
#
_cell.length_a   1.000
_cell.length_b   1.000
_cell.length_c   1.000
_cell.angle_alpha   90.00
_cell.angle_beta   90.00
_cell.angle_gamma   90.00
#
_symmetry.space_group_name_H-M   'P 1'
#
loop_
_entity.id
_entity.type
_entity.pdbx_description
1 polymer ?
#
loop_
_entity_poly.entity_id
_entity_poly.type
_entity_poly.pdbx_seq_one_letter_code
_entity_poly.pdbx_strand_id
1 'polypeptide(L)'
;VSYWRATGRQRVNDSGSHLSAEAIFEVKTFVACNSRYGNNNSQISPANRRAKQVCQTYVLKTKKLDNKFAPEIVGDGTGNVVGPFQTMLGRFYRGQVLPVCAGWFGEINIDFDKILRQLARKAAAGDHGLRISPLINNDRKGGAFPIMLHQFRRAIGVAIVRGNAQHKLGRLHYVRATPEEAADACRANHSSNRWNSQRHGQSNWFSQHTPDGYESYEQFRNGYDHCVP
;
A
#
# COMPACT_ATOMS: atom_id res chain seq x y z
N VAL A 1 -34.50 9.05 3.03
CA VAL A 1 -34.63 7.64 2.58
C VAL A 1 -33.23 7.00 2.52
N SER A 2 -32.97 6.12 3.49
CA SER A 2 -31.88 5.17 3.77
C SER A 2 -30.57 5.16 2.96
N TYR A 3 -29.44 5.44 3.64
CA TYR A 3 -28.08 5.14 3.17
C TYR A 3 -27.63 3.76 3.67
N TRP A 4 -27.44 2.82 2.75
CA TRP A 4 -26.74 1.57 3.03
C TRP A 4 -25.23 1.81 3.16
N ARG A 5 -24.71 1.79 4.39
CA ARG A 5 -23.28 1.59 4.67
C ARG A 5 -23.04 0.08 4.80
N ALA A 6 -22.07 -0.45 4.07
CA ALA A 6 -21.65 -1.84 4.18
C ALA A 6 -21.22 -2.13 5.62
N THR A 7 -22.00 -2.93 6.32
CA THR A 7 -21.78 -3.40 7.68
C THR A 7 -20.68 -4.45 7.69
N GLY A 8 -19.45 -4.00 7.91
CA GLY A 8 -18.40 -4.82 8.51
C GLY A 8 -18.22 -4.37 9.95
N ARG A 9 -18.89 -5.06 10.88
CA ARG A 9 -18.74 -4.98 12.36
C ARG A 9 -18.31 -3.60 12.91
N GLN A 10 -19.04 -2.55 12.57
CA GLN A 10 -18.92 -1.24 13.23
C GLN A 10 -20.13 -1.05 14.13
N ARG A 11 -19.89 -0.98 15.45
CA ARG A 11 -20.85 -0.37 16.37
C ARG A 11 -20.82 1.13 16.09
N VAL A 12 -21.83 1.61 15.38
CA VAL A 12 -22.09 3.05 15.25
C VAL A 12 -22.70 3.48 16.58
N ASN A 13 -22.03 4.36 17.32
CA ASN A 13 -22.67 5.09 18.40
C ASN A 13 -23.37 6.34 17.81
N ASP A 14 -24.56 6.65 18.32
CA ASP A 14 -25.44 7.71 17.80
C ASP A 14 -24.93 9.15 18.06
N SER A 15 -23.70 9.31 18.53
CA SER A 15 -23.12 10.59 18.95
C SER A 15 -22.46 11.41 17.84
N GLY A 16 -22.56 11.00 16.58
CA GLY A 16 -21.88 11.69 15.47
C GLY A 16 -20.34 11.64 15.55
N SER A 17 -19.77 10.87 16.49
CA SER A 17 -18.34 10.67 16.61
C SER A 17 -17.85 9.76 15.49
N HIS A 18 -17.00 10.28 14.61
CA HIS A 18 -16.25 9.42 13.69
C HIS A 18 -15.25 8.62 14.53
N LEU A 19 -15.54 7.35 14.81
CA LEU A 19 -14.55 6.41 15.35
C LEU A 19 -13.39 6.31 14.34
N SER A 20 -12.29 7.02 14.63
CA SER A 20 -11.01 6.85 13.94
C SER A 20 -10.46 5.49 14.35
N ALA A 21 -10.24 4.62 13.36
CA ALA A 21 -9.49 3.38 13.55
C ALA A 21 -8.13 3.56 12.87
N GLU A 22 -7.06 3.17 13.56
CA GLU A 22 -5.73 3.15 12.97
C GLU A 22 -5.71 2.18 11.79
N ALA A 23 -5.05 2.56 10.69
CA ALA A 23 -4.98 1.74 9.50
C ALA A 23 -3.52 1.68 9.00
N ILE A 24 -3.05 0.49 8.70
CA ILE A 24 -1.76 0.29 8.02
C ILE A 24 -2.02 0.20 6.53
N PHE A 25 -1.47 1.13 5.76
CA PHE A 25 -1.49 1.06 4.30
C PHE A 25 -0.19 0.43 3.80
N GLU A 26 -0.31 -0.56 2.92
CA GLU A 26 0.85 -1.21 2.32
C GLU A 26 0.84 -1.02 0.81
N VAL A 27 1.81 -0.25 0.31
CA VAL A 27 1.94 0.04 -1.12
C VAL A 27 2.81 -1.02 -1.79
N LYS A 28 2.27 -1.73 -2.77
CA LYS A 28 3.00 -2.74 -3.54
C LYS A 28 2.79 -2.60 -5.03
N THR A 29 3.88 -2.70 -5.78
CA THR A 29 3.83 -2.93 -7.22
C THR A 29 3.87 -4.43 -7.52
N PHE A 30 3.39 -4.82 -8.70
CA PHE A 30 3.60 -6.14 -9.26
C PHE A 30 3.87 -6.03 -10.77
N VAL A 31 4.76 -6.88 -11.26
CA VAL A 31 5.15 -6.92 -12.67
C VAL A 31 4.39 -8.04 -13.37
N ALA A 32 4.04 -7.84 -14.63
CA ALA A 32 3.67 -8.93 -15.51
C ALA A 32 4.93 -9.80 -15.78
N CYS A 33 5.12 -10.88 -15.03
CA CYS A 33 6.17 -11.86 -15.31
C CYS A 33 5.60 -13.27 -15.37
N ASN A 34 6.20 -14.03 -16.29
CA ASN A 34 5.73 -15.24 -16.97
C ASN A 34 4.31 -15.66 -16.60
N SER A 35 3.38 -15.31 -17.49
CA SER A 35 2.04 -15.86 -17.53
C SER A 35 2.13 -17.38 -17.44
N ARG A 36 1.93 -17.91 -16.24
CA ARG A 36 1.50 -19.30 -16.07
C ARG A 36 0.08 -19.36 -16.63
N TYR A 37 -0.05 -19.29 -17.96
CA TYR A 37 -1.31 -19.23 -18.68
C TYR A 37 -2.22 -20.41 -18.32
N GLY A 38 -1.68 -21.52 -17.78
CA GLY A 38 -2.44 -22.66 -17.26
C GLY A 38 -3.08 -22.49 -15.86
N ASN A 39 -2.60 -21.56 -15.03
CA ASN A 39 -3.10 -21.34 -13.66
C ASN A 39 -3.66 -19.92 -13.45
N ASN A 40 -4.04 -19.25 -14.53
CA ASN A 40 -4.55 -17.90 -14.42
C ASN A 40 -5.98 -17.98 -13.89
N ASN A 41 -6.14 -17.80 -12.58
CA ASN A 41 -7.43 -17.76 -11.91
C ASN A 41 -8.26 -16.62 -12.54
N SER A 42 -9.12 -16.97 -13.51
CA SER A 42 -9.83 -16.06 -14.41
C SER A 42 -10.83 -15.16 -13.68
N GLN A 43 -11.18 -15.52 -12.43
CA GLN A 43 -12.18 -14.84 -11.63
C GLN A 43 -11.63 -13.66 -10.82
N ILE A 44 -10.30 -13.50 -10.72
CA ILE A 44 -9.69 -12.45 -9.87
C ILE A 44 -8.62 -11.68 -10.66
N SER A 45 -8.77 -10.35 -10.70
CA SER A 45 -7.79 -9.47 -11.34
C SER A 45 -6.40 -9.61 -10.70
N PRO A 46 -5.31 -9.46 -11.48
CA PRO A 46 -3.94 -9.56 -10.96
C PRO A 46 -3.67 -8.64 -9.76
N ALA A 47 -4.19 -7.41 -9.78
CA ALA A 47 -4.02 -6.47 -8.67
C ALA A 47 -4.72 -6.93 -7.39
N ASN A 48 -5.92 -7.51 -7.49
CA ASN A 48 -6.63 -8.06 -6.34
C ASN A 48 -5.97 -9.33 -5.82
N ARG A 49 -5.40 -10.16 -6.71
CA ARG A 49 -4.60 -11.33 -6.33
C ARG A 49 -3.37 -10.90 -5.54
N ARG A 50 -2.66 -9.87 -6.01
CA ARG A 50 -1.52 -9.28 -5.29
C ARG A 50 -1.94 -8.74 -3.93
N ALA A 51 -3.06 -8.01 -3.86
CA ALA A 51 -3.60 -7.50 -2.60
C ALA A 51 -3.85 -8.62 -1.57
N LYS A 52 -4.46 -9.74 -1.99
CA LYS A 52 -4.65 -10.92 -1.13
C LYS A 52 -3.31 -11.48 -0.63
N GLN A 53 -2.32 -11.61 -1.51
CA GLN A 53 -0.98 -12.08 -1.12
C GLN A 53 -0.32 -11.15 -0.10
N VAL A 54 -0.49 -9.83 -0.22
CA VAL A 54 0.03 -8.86 0.74
C VAL A 54 -0.58 -9.09 2.11
N CYS A 55 -1.90 -9.17 2.22
CA CYS A 55 -2.56 -9.45 3.50
C CYS A 55 -2.07 -10.76 4.11
N GLN A 56 -2.00 -11.84 3.33
CA GLN A 56 -1.49 -13.14 3.78
C GLN A 56 -0.04 -13.06 4.25
N THR A 57 0.81 -12.32 3.54
CA THR A 57 2.21 -12.14 3.91
C THR A 57 2.34 -11.49 5.29
N TYR A 58 1.51 -10.51 5.60
CA TYR A 58 1.54 -9.86 6.93
C TYR A 58 1.10 -10.81 8.03
N VAL A 59 0.05 -11.61 7.82
CA VAL A 59 -0.38 -12.65 8.77
C VAL A 59 0.74 -13.67 9.02
N LEU A 60 1.42 -14.13 7.96
CA LEU A 60 2.53 -15.06 8.10
C LEU A 60 3.73 -14.43 8.82
N LYS A 61 4.02 -13.16 8.55
CA LYS A 61 5.08 -12.42 9.26
C LYS A 61 4.77 -12.28 10.74
N THR A 62 3.54 -11.93 11.11
CA THR A 62 3.16 -11.82 12.53
C THR A 62 3.21 -13.17 13.22
N LYS A 63 2.75 -14.24 12.57
CA LYS A 63 2.87 -15.60 13.11
C LYS A 63 4.33 -15.99 13.35
N LYS A 64 5.24 -15.62 12.44
CA LYS A 64 6.68 -15.85 12.61
C LYS A 64 7.24 -15.06 13.80
N LEU A 65 6.77 -13.83 14.03
CA LEU A 65 7.16 -13.03 15.18
C LEU A 65 6.62 -13.62 16.49
N ASP A 66 5.36 -14.04 16.50
CA ASP A 66 4.74 -14.71 17.64
C ASP A 66 5.53 -15.96 18.05
N ASN A 67 5.86 -16.84 17.09
CA ASN A 67 6.66 -18.03 17.36
C ASN A 67 8.08 -17.71 17.88
N LYS A 68 8.63 -16.55 17.52
CA LYS A 68 10.00 -16.16 17.90
C LYS A 68 10.05 -15.48 19.27
N PHE A 69 9.07 -14.65 19.59
CA PHE A 69 9.12 -13.72 20.71
C PHE A 69 8.06 -13.98 21.78
N ALA A 70 7.07 -14.84 21.52
CA ALA A 70 6.07 -15.26 22.50
C ALA A 70 5.79 -16.77 22.43
N PRO A 71 6.81 -17.65 22.37
CA PRO A 71 6.62 -19.10 22.26
C PRO A 71 5.82 -19.69 23.43
N GLU A 72 5.89 -19.10 24.62
CA GLU A 72 5.12 -19.48 25.80
C GLU A 72 3.60 -19.28 25.64
N ILE A 73 3.19 -18.34 24.78
CA ILE A 73 1.78 -18.06 24.49
C ILE A 73 1.27 -18.95 23.36
N VAL A 74 2.01 -19.01 22.25
CA VAL A 74 1.58 -19.77 21.06
C VAL A 74 1.88 -21.26 21.13
N GLY A 75 2.64 -21.68 22.14
CA GLY A 75 3.00 -23.07 22.37
C GLY A 75 3.83 -23.66 21.23
N ASP A 76 3.48 -24.88 20.83
CA ASP A 76 4.14 -25.65 19.77
C ASP A 76 3.94 -25.08 18.34
N GLY A 77 3.25 -23.95 18.20
CA GLY A 77 3.03 -23.30 16.91
C GLY A 77 2.02 -24.02 16.00
N THR A 78 1.26 -24.99 16.54
CA THR A 78 0.16 -25.68 15.83
C THR A 78 -0.93 -24.74 15.32
N GLY A 79 -0.96 -23.49 15.82
CA GLY A 79 -1.79 -22.42 15.29
C GLY A 79 -3.18 -22.32 15.92
N ASN A 80 -3.42 -23.04 17.01
CA ASN A 80 -4.66 -22.98 17.77
C ASN A 80 -4.76 -21.71 18.65
N VAL A 81 -3.62 -21.14 19.04
CA VAL A 81 -3.56 -19.91 19.85
C VAL A 81 -2.92 -18.78 19.04
N VAL A 82 -3.57 -17.63 19.01
CA VAL A 82 -3.10 -16.43 18.31
C VAL A 82 -2.20 -15.64 19.25
N GLY A 83 -0.95 -15.40 18.83
CA GLY A 83 0.02 -14.65 19.63
C GLY A 83 -0.23 -13.13 19.66
N PRO A 84 0.55 -12.39 20.45
CA PRO A 84 0.37 -10.95 20.64
C PRO A 84 0.54 -10.14 19.34
N PHE A 85 1.49 -10.47 18.46
CA PHE A 85 1.72 -9.72 17.21
C PHE A 85 0.57 -9.91 16.23
N GLN A 86 0.08 -11.14 16.04
CA GLN A 86 -1.09 -11.37 15.19
C GLN A 86 -2.36 -10.74 15.79
N THR A 87 -2.50 -10.75 17.12
CA THR A 87 -3.60 -10.05 17.82
C THR A 87 -3.55 -8.55 17.57
N MET A 88 -2.36 -7.93 17.65
CA MET A 88 -2.17 -6.51 17.37
C MET A 88 -2.49 -6.16 15.91
N LEU A 89 -2.10 -7.00 14.94
CA LEU A 89 -2.49 -6.80 13.54
C LEU A 89 -4.02 -6.77 13.37
N GLY A 90 -4.74 -7.57 14.15
CA GLY A 90 -6.20 -7.61 14.19
C GLY A 90 -6.88 -6.35 14.74
N ARG A 91 -6.15 -5.44 15.41
CA ARG A 91 -6.70 -4.18 15.94
C ARG A 91 -6.81 -3.08 14.89
N PHE A 92 -5.99 -3.14 13.83
CA PHE A 92 -6.05 -2.16 12.75
C PHE A 92 -7.38 -2.25 11.99
N TYR A 93 -7.70 -1.19 11.27
CA TYR A 93 -8.89 -1.10 10.44
C TYR A 93 -9.05 -2.32 9.53
N ARG A 94 -10.20 -2.99 9.61
CA ARG A 94 -10.53 -4.28 8.94
C ARG A 94 -9.73 -5.50 9.43
N GLY A 95 -9.04 -5.41 10.56
CA GLY A 95 -8.26 -6.48 11.18
C GLY A 95 -7.06 -6.94 10.33
N GLN A 96 -6.56 -6.08 9.44
CA GLN A 96 -5.48 -6.39 8.53
C GLN A 96 -4.87 -5.11 7.94
N VAL A 97 -3.77 -5.26 7.20
CA VAL A 97 -3.24 -4.18 6.36
C VAL A 97 -4.19 -3.87 5.19
N LEU A 98 -4.26 -2.59 4.80
CA LEU A 98 -4.93 -2.12 3.60
C LEU A 98 -3.97 -2.16 2.41
N PRO A 99 -4.11 -3.13 1.50
CA PRO A 99 -3.22 -3.23 0.34
C PRO A 99 -3.56 -2.15 -0.70
N VAL A 100 -2.55 -1.39 -1.08
CA VAL A 100 -2.56 -0.44 -2.20
C VAL A 100 -1.67 -1.03 -3.29
N CYS A 101 -2.29 -1.77 -4.21
CA CYS A 101 -1.57 -2.54 -5.24
C CYS A 101 -1.72 -1.89 -6.61
N ALA A 102 -0.58 -1.73 -7.29
CA ALA A 102 -0.49 -1.17 -8.63
C ALA A 102 0.27 -2.11 -9.59
N GLY A 103 -0.30 -2.35 -10.76
CA GLY A 103 0.28 -3.15 -11.83
C GLY A 103 1.19 -2.32 -12.73
N TRP A 104 1.76 -2.99 -13.74
CA TRP A 104 2.68 -2.34 -14.67
C TRP A 104 2.02 -1.27 -15.54
N PHE A 105 0.77 -1.51 -15.94
CA PHE A 105 0.00 -0.68 -16.88
C PHE A 105 -1.05 0.19 -16.18
N GLY A 106 -0.89 0.43 -14.87
CA GLY A 106 -1.81 1.25 -14.09
C GLY A 106 -3.03 0.49 -13.55
N GLU A 107 -3.03 -0.85 -13.62
CA GLU A 107 -4.06 -1.66 -12.99
C GLU A 107 -3.99 -1.50 -11.47
N ILE A 108 -5.12 -1.24 -10.81
CA ILE A 108 -5.17 -1.07 -9.36
C ILE A 108 -6.12 -2.08 -8.72
N ASN A 109 -5.88 -2.42 -7.45
CA ASN A 109 -6.80 -3.27 -6.71
C ASN A 109 -8.05 -2.50 -6.26
N ILE A 110 -9.08 -3.25 -5.87
CA ILE A 110 -10.39 -2.69 -5.47
C ILE A 110 -10.27 -1.71 -4.30
N ASP A 111 -9.41 -2.00 -3.31
CA ASP A 111 -9.28 -1.11 -2.16
C ASP A 111 -8.59 0.21 -2.53
N PHE A 112 -7.63 0.18 -3.47
CA PHE A 112 -7.06 1.41 -4.03
C PHE A 112 -8.11 2.21 -4.82
N ASP A 113 -8.93 1.56 -5.66
CA ASP A 113 -10.03 2.25 -6.36
C ASP A 113 -11.05 2.89 -5.38
N LYS A 114 -11.33 2.22 -4.25
CA LYS A 114 -12.19 2.79 -3.20
C LYS A 114 -11.57 4.05 -2.58
N ILE A 115 -10.26 4.04 -2.32
CA ILE A 115 -9.53 5.24 -1.84
C ILE A 115 -9.66 6.36 -2.86
N LEU A 116 -9.41 6.10 -4.15
CA LEU A 116 -9.55 7.11 -5.21
C LEU A 116 -10.96 7.68 -5.29
N ARG A 117 -11.99 6.84 -5.15
CA ARG A 117 -13.39 7.30 -5.09
C ARG A 117 -13.66 8.19 -3.88
N GLN A 118 -13.11 7.87 -2.71
CA GLN A 118 -13.27 8.71 -1.52
C GLN A 118 -12.57 10.06 -1.69
N LEU A 119 -11.34 10.07 -2.22
CA LEU A 119 -10.61 11.29 -2.53
C LEU A 119 -11.36 12.15 -3.55
N ALA A 120 -11.87 11.53 -4.63
CA ALA A 120 -12.65 12.22 -5.64
C ALA A 120 -13.94 12.83 -5.07
N ARG A 121 -14.64 12.15 -4.15
CA ARG A 121 -15.82 12.72 -3.49
C ARG A 121 -15.47 13.92 -2.62
N LYS A 122 -14.39 13.82 -1.82
CA LYS A 122 -13.94 14.93 -0.98
C LYS A 122 -13.51 16.13 -1.81
N ALA A 123 -12.75 15.91 -2.88
CA ALA A 123 -12.33 16.96 -3.81
C ALA A 123 -13.50 17.59 -4.54
N ALA A 124 -14.48 16.79 -4.97
CA ALA A 124 -15.70 17.29 -5.60
C ALA A 124 -16.53 18.13 -4.64
N ALA A 125 -16.64 17.73 -3.36
CA ALA A 125 -17.41 18.48 -2.36
C ALA A 125 -16.75 19.81 -1.93
N GLY A 126 -15.48 20.04 -2.24
CA GLY A 126 -14.79 21.30 -1.94
C GLY A 126 -15.01 22.40 -2.99
N ASP A 127 -14.50 23.59 -2.72
CA ASP A 127 -14.64 24.79 -3.57
C ASP A 127 -14.17 24.57 -5.01
N HIS A 128 -13.15 23.74 -5.21
CA HIS A 128 -12.68 23.36 -6.55
C HIS A 128 -13.71 22.56 -7.35
N GLY A 129 -14.49 21.68 -6.72
CA GLY A 129 -15.53 20.96 -7.43
C GLY A 129 -16.65 21.87 -7.91
N LEU A 130 -17.03 22.87 -7.09
CA LEU A 130 -18.04 23.88 -7.46
C LEU A 130 -17.64 24.71 -8.69
N ARG A 131 -16.33 24.90 -8.92
CA ARG A 131 -15.81 25.60 -10.11
C ARG A 131 -15.75 24.73 -11.36
N ILE A 132 -15.53 23.42 -11.20
CA ILE A 132 -15.37 22.49 -12.32
C ILE A 132 -16.71 22.08 -12.93
N SER A 133 -17.79 22.07 -12.13
CA SER A 133 -19.11 21.75 -12.60
C SER A 133 -20.15 22.65 -11.94
N PRO A 134 -21.05 23.29 -12.72
CA PRO A 134 -22.15 24.07 -12.16
C PRO A 134 -23.22 23.19 -11.49
N LEU A 135 -23.21 21.87 -11.73
CA LEU A 135 -24.11 20.91 -11.10
C LEU A 135 -23.68 20.60 -9.67
N ILE A 136 -24.62 20.71 -8.72
CA ILE A 136 -24.43 20.45 -7.30
C ILE A 136 -23.98 18.99 -7.07
N ASN A 137 -22.93 18.80 -6.25
CA ASN A 137 -22.24 17.54 -5.98
C ASN A 137 -23.07 16.40 -5.33
N ASN A 138 -24.38 16.59 -5.16
CA ASN A 138 -25.29 15.60 -4.60
C ASN A 138 -25.76 14.57 -5.64
N ASP A 139 -25.51 14.80 -6.93
CA ASP A 139 -25.95 13.89 -7.98
C ASP A 139 -24.98 12.70 -8.15
N ARG A 140 -25.50 11.48 -8.04
CA ARG A 140 -24.73 10.23 -8.05
C ARG A 140 -24.16 9.90 -9.44
N LYS A 141 -24.70 10.53 -10.49
CA LYS A 141 -24.34 10.30 -11.91
C LYS A 141 -23.81 11.56 -12.63
N GLY A 142 -23.84 12.73 -11.99
CA GLY A 142 -23.41 14.01 -12.57
C GLY A 142 -22.47 14.81 -11.66
N GLY A 143 -22.19 16.07 -12.00
CA GLY A 143 -21.41 16.96 -11.15
C GLY A 143 -19.89 16.86 -11.30
N ALA A 144 -19.17 17.45 -10.35
CA ALA A 144 -17.71 17.47 -10.37
C ALA A 144 -17.09 16.10 -10.04
N PHE A 145 -17.81 15.23 -9.32
CA PHE A 145 -17.31 13.91 -8.90
C PHE A 145 -16.81 13.00 -10.04
N PRO A 146 -17.58 12.70 -11.10
CA PRO A 146 -17.10 11.86 -12.20
C PRO A 146 -15.87 12.44 -12.90
N ILE A 147 -15.80 13.77 -13.04
CA ILE A 147 -14.65 14.48 -13.61
C ILE A 147 -13.43 14.30 -12.71
N MET A 148 -13.57 14.58 -11.41
CA MET A 148 -12.49 14.41 -10.43
C MET A 148 -12.01 12.97 -10.37
N LEU A 149 -12.92 12.00 -10.34
CA LEU A 149 -12.57 10.58 -10.29
C LEU A 149 -11.78 10.16 -11.54
N HIS A 150 -12.17 10.64 -12.72
CA HIS A 150 -11.43 10.40 -13.95
C HIS A 150 -10.03 11.03 -13.89
N GLN A 151 -9.91 12.28 -13.42
CA GLN A 151 -8.61 12.96 -13.27
C GLN A 151 -7.70 12.22 -12.29
N PHE A 152 -8.20 11.81 -11.12
CA PHE A 152 -7.41 11.02 -10.17
C PHE A 152 -6.93 9.69 -10.75
N ARG A 153 -7.84 8.93 -11.39
CA ARG A 153 -7.47 7.66 -12.03
C ARG A 153 -6.42 7.85 -13.11
N ARG A 154 -6.57 8.88 -13.96
CA ARG A 154 -5.61 9.20 -15.01
C ARG A 154 -4.26 9.61 -14.43
N ALA A 155 -4.24 10.52 -13.47
CA ALA A 155 -3.00 11.00 -12.84
C ALA A 155 -2.23 9.86 -12.16
N ILE A 156 -2.92 9.03 -11.37
CA ILE A 156 -2.33 7.88 -10.69
C ILE A 156 -1.88 6.82 -11.69
N GLY A 157 -2.69 6.49 -12.69
CA GLY A 157 -2.33 5.54 -13.74
C GLY A 157 -1.06 5.96 -14.49
N VAL A 158 -0.97 7.23 -14.91
CA VAL A 158 0.22 7.78 -15.57
C VAL A 158 1.43 7.76 -14.64
N ALA A 159 1.27 8.13 -13.36
CA ALA A 159 2.35 8.11 -12.38
C ALA A 159 2.89 6.69 -12.16
N ILE A 160 2.02 5.69 -12.05
CA ILE A 160 2.39 4.28 -11.93
C ILE A 160 3.21 3.84 -13.15
N VAL A 161 2.69 4.05 -14.36
CA VAL A 161 3.37 3.62 -15.59
C VAL A 161 4.71 4.32 -15.74
N ARG A 162 4.77 5.63 -15.46
CA ARG A 162 6.01 6.41 -15.51
C ARG A 162 7.03 5.92 -14.49
N GLY A 163 6.64 5.73 -13.23
CA GLY A 163 7.54 5.23 -12.18
C GLY A 163 8.07 3.83 -12.48
N ASN A 164 7.20 2.96 -13.01
CA ASN A 164 7.59 1.64 -13.50
C ASN A 164 8.61 1.75 -14.64
N ALA A 165 8.34 2.55 -15.69
CA ALA A 165 9.26 2.75 -16.80
C ALA A 165 10.63 3.29 -16.32
N GLN A 166 10.64 4.28 -15.44
CA GLN A 166 11.85 4.82 -14.83
C GLN A 166 12.63 3.75 -14.05
N HIS A 167 11.94 2.89 -13.29
CA HIS A 167 12.60 1.79 -12.58
C HIS A 167 13.29 0.80 -13.53
N LYS A 168 12.70 0.49 -14.69
CA LYS A 168 13.34 -0.35 -15.72
C LYS A 168 14.53 0.36 -16.38
N LEU A 169 14.37 1.63 -16.76
CA LEU A 169 15.46 2.41 -17.36
C LEU A 169 16.65 2.53 -16.41
N GLY A 170 16.40 2.76 -15.12
CA GLY A 170 17.46 2.81 -14.10
C GLY A 170 18.23 1.51 -13.94
N ARG A 171 17.67 0.37 -14.36
CA ARG A 171 18.31 -0.96 -14.32
C ARG A 171 18.88 -1.39 -15.67
N LEU A 172 18.75 -0.57 -16.72
CA LEU A 172 19.24 -0.90 -18.06
C LEU A 172 20.76 -1.13 -18.08
N HIS A 173 21.49 -0.49 -17.17
CA HIS A 173 22.93 -0.69 -17.00
C HIS A 173 23.31 -2.11 -16.53
N TYR A 174 22.36 -2.94 -16.09
CA TYR A 174 22.62 -4.36 -15.83
C TYR A 174 22.50 -5.22 -17.09
N VAL A 175 21.93 -4.70 -18.18
CA VAL A 175 21.85 -5.41 -19.46
C VAL A 175 23.21 -5.29 -20.15
N ARG A 176 23.84 -6.44 -20.42
CA ARG A 176 25.18 -6.57 -21.00
C ARG A 176 25.18 -7.67 -22.06
N ALA A 177 26.21 -7.69 -22.90
CA ALA A 177 26.32 -8.67 -23.99
C ALA A 177 26.59 -10.07 -23.45
N THR A 178 27.35 -10.17 -22.36
CA THR A 178 27.72 -11.44 -21.73
C THR A 178 27.26 -11.53 -20.27
N PRO A 179 27.03 -12.75 -19.75
CA PRO A 179 26.72 -12.96 -18.33
C PRO A 179 27.81 -12.45 -17.38
N GLU A 180 29.08 -12.54 -17.78
CA GLU A 180 30.23 -12.10 -17.00
C GLU A 180 30.22 -10.58 -16.81
N GLU A 181 30.00 -9.83 -17.89
CA GLU A 181 29.88 -8.37 -17.85
C GLU A 181 28.69 -7.92 -17.02
N ALA A 182 27.56 -8.63 -17.10
CA ALA A 182 26.38 -8.34 -16.28
C ALA A 182 26.69 -8.57 -14.79
N ALA A 183 27.42 -9.63 -14.47
CA ALA A 183 27.84 -9.94 -13.10
C ALA A 183 28.86 -8.93 -12.57
N ASP A 184 29.78 -8.44 -13.39
CA ASP A 184 30.72 -7.37 -13.04
C ASP A 184 30.00 -6.05 -12.80
N ALA A 185 29.09 -5.65 -13.68
CA ALA A 185 28.25 -4.47 -13.48
C ALA A 185 27.39 -4.60 -12.21
N CYS A 186 26.88 -5.80 -11.92
CA CYS A 186 26.20 -6.11 -10.68
C CYS A 186 27.11 -5.87 -9.47
N ARG A 187 28.29 -6.48 -9.43
CA ARG A 187 29.26 -6.32 -8.34
C ARG A 187 29.70 -4.87 -8.12
N ALA A 188 29.96 -4.14 -9.20
CA ALA A 188 30.42 -2.75 -9.14
C ALA A 188 29.34 -1.78 -8.64
N ASN A 189 28.05 -2.07 -8.93
CA ASN A 189 26.94 -1.19 -8.55
C ASN A 189 26.18 -1.67 -7.30
N HIS A 190 26.40 -2.90 -6.83
CA HIS A 190 25.90 -3.37 -5.55
C HIS A 190 26.89 -2.97 -4.46
N SER A 191 26.62 -1.88 -3.75
CA SER A 191 27.35 -1.60 -2.53
C SER A 191 27.04 -2.69 -1.49
N SER A 192 28.07 -3.32 -0.93
CA SER A 192 27.95 -4.15 0.28
C SER A 192 27.49 -3.35 1.51
N ASN A 193 27.50 -2.02 1.40
CA ASN A 193 26.76 -1.16 2.31
C ASN A 193 25.27 -1.46 2.21
N ARG A 194 24.75 -2.20 3.20
CA ARG A 194 23.34 -2.04 3.60
C ARG A 194 23.09 -0.54 3.67
N TRP A 195 22.07 -0.09 2.94
CA TRP A 195 21.62 1.30 2.89
C TRP A 195 21.80 1.99 4.26
N ASN A 196 22.76 2.90 4.33
CA ASN A 196 23.07 3.68 5.51
C ASN A 196 22.47 5.08 5.28
N SER A 197 21.25 5.31 5.75
CA SER A 197 20.50 6.56 5.51
C SER A 197 21.23 7.80 6.03
N GLN A 198 22.18 7.64 6.96
CA GLN A 198 23.02 8.73 7.47
C GLN A 198 24.05 9.28 6.46
N ARG A 199 24.46 8.54 5.41
CA ARG A 199 25.54 8.98 4.51
C ARG A 199 25.10 9.70 3.25
N HIS A 200 23.86 9.51 2.81
CA HIS A 200 23.30 10.23 1.67
C HIS A 200 22.08 11.00 2.15
N GLY A 201 22.29 12.30 2.30
CA GLY A 201 21.26 13.26 2.68
C GLY A 201 19.96 13.01 1.92
N GLN A 202 18.95 12.65 2.71
CA GLN A 202 17.52 12.70 2.44
C GLN A 202 16.99 11.94 1.22
N SER A 203 16.01 11.07 1.46
CA SER A 203 15.20 10.49 0.39
C SER A 203 14.33 11.58 -0.27
N ASN A 204 14.83 12.14 -1.38
CA ASN A 204 14.23 13.28 -2.09
C ASN A 204 12.77 13.13 -2.52
N TRP A 205 12.22 11.91 -2.56
CA TRP A 205 10.81 11.69 -2.88
C TRP A 205 9.87 12.09 -1.71
N PHE A 206 10.28 11.78 -0.47
CA PHE A 206 9.41 11.92 0.70
C PHE A 206 9.54 13.29 1.36
N SER A 207 10.76 13.86 1.40
CA SER A 207 11.04 15.21 1.89
C SER A 207 10.30 16.31 1.11
N GLN A 208 9.90 16.05 -0.14
CA GLN A 208 9.18 17.02 -0.96
C GLN A 208 7.68 17.12 -0.63
N HIS A 209 7.09 16.15 0.09
CA HIS A 209 5.62 16.05 0.19
C HIS A 209 5.07 16.09 1.62
N THR A 210 5.87 15.79 2.65
CA THR A 210 5.47 15.93 4.07
C THR A 210 6.70 16.14 4.97
N PRO A 211 6.91 17.34 5.54
CA PRO A 211 8.04 17.63 6.44
C PRO A 211 8.06 16.74 7.69
N ASP A 212 6.89 16.43 8.26
CA ASP A 212 6.79 15.80 9.59
C ASP A 212 6.74 14.26 9.57
N GLY A 213 6.55 13.66 8.39
CA GLY A 213 6.32 12.22 8.26
C GLY A 213 7.57 11.37 8.51
N TYR A 214 8.76 11.93 8.23
CA TYR A 214 10.01 11.17 8.25
C TYR A 214 10.59 11.09 9.66
N GLU A 215 10.42 12.13 10.48
CA GLU A 215 10.82 12.11 11.89
C GLU A 215 10.06 11.04 12.67
N SER A 216 8.75 10.89 12.42
CA SER A 216 7.91 9.88 13.08
C SER A 216 8.35 8.45 12.72
N TYR A 217 8.76 8.22 11.47
CA TYR A 217 9.27 6.94 10.99
C TYR A 217 10.67 6.61 11.54
N GLU A 218 11.57 7.59 11.60
CA GLU A 218 12.90 7.42 12.18
C GLU A 218 12.84 7.27 13.71
N GLN A 219 11.90 7.92 14.42
CA GLN A 219 11.67 7.68 15.85
C GLN A 219 11.23 6.24 16.13
N PHE A 220 10.34 5.67 15.30
CA PHE A 220 9.95 4.26 15.39
C PHE A 220 11.13 3.31 15.09
N ARG A 221 12.00 3.66 14.13
CA ARG A 221 13.19 2.87 13.78
C ARG A 221 14.26 2.92 14.89
N ASN A 222 14.54 4.09 15.43
CA ASN A 222 15.56 4.31 16.45
C ASN A 222 15.12 3.81 17.84
N GLY A 223 13.82 3.73 18.12
CA GLY A 223 13.30 3.06 19.32
C GLY A 223 13.48 1.54 19.30
N TYR A 224 13.68 0.94 18.12
CA TYR A 224 13.90 -0.51 17.98
C TYR A 224 15.27 -0.96 18.51
N ASP A 225 16.27 -0.06 18.45
CA ASP A 225 17.63 -0.32 18.94
C ASP A 225 17.79 -0.01 20.44
N HIS A 226 16.80 0.66 21.08
CA HIS A 226 16.88 1.08 22.48
C HIS A 226 15.91 0.37 23.43
N CYS A 227 14.92 -0.37 22.93
CA CYS A 227 13.92 -1.06 23.74
C CYS A 227 14.08 -2.58 23.80
N VAL A 228 15.24 -3.11 23.42
CA VAL A 228 15.57 -4.54 23.56
C VAL A 228 16.88 -4.65 24.34
N PRO A 229 16.87 -5.06 25.62
CA PRO A 229 18.06 -5.58 26.27
C PRO A 229 18.59 -6.83 25.55
#